data_AF-A0AAD8MKA2-F1
#
_entry.id   AF-A0AAD8MKA2-F1
#
_cell.length_a   1.000
_cell.length_b   1.000
_cell.length_c   1.000
_cell.angle_alpha   90.00
_cell.angle_beta   90.00
_cell.angle_gamma   90.00
#
_symmetry.space_group_name_H-M   'P 1'
#
loop_
_entity.id
_entity.type
_entity.pdbx_description
1 polymer ?
#
loop_
_entity_poly.entity_id
_entity_poly.type
_entity_poly.pdbx_seq_one_letter_code
_entity_poly.pdbx_strand_id
1 'polypeptide(L)'
;MFLSCYFKKGLPRNAMKVFNWMTRPDCPFDPDCRFYAVAADGFCRNGMLLESLKAVRLMAGSGFVPDPDLRTQVYRALLRVAMIKEAQELNEGFLRCIGNGDEGGKNVVALLDNMIASWVE
;
A
#
# COMPACT_ATOMS: atom_id res chain seq x y z
N MET A 1 -0.88 5.12 17.29
CA MET A 1 -0.48 5.65 15.98
C MET A 1 -1.58 6.55 15.43
N PHE A 2 -1.25 7.76 14.97
CA PHE A 2 -2.23 8.79 14.56
C PHE A 2 -3.18 8.33 13.45
N LEU A 3 -2.68 7.59 12.45
CA LEU A 3 -3.50 7.06 11.35
C LEU A 3 -4.64 6.16 11.85
N SER A 4 -4.34 5.21 12.75
CA SER A 4 -5.37 4.32 13.32
C SER A 4 -6.49 5.09 14.03
N CYS A 5 -6.18 6.22 14.67
CA CYS A 5 -7.19 7.06 15.33
C CYS A 5 -8.12 7.71 14.30
N TYR A 6 -7.58 8.26 13.21
CA TYR A 6 -8.39 8.85 12.14
C TYR A 6 -9.29 7.82 11.46
N PHE A 7 -8.78 6.63 11.17
CA PHE A 7 -9.60 5.56 10.58
C PHE A 7 -10.73 5.11 11.52
N LYS A 8 -10.45 4.92 12.81
CA LYS A 8 -11.48 4.58 13.81
C LYS A 8 -12.57 5.64 13.96
N LYS A 9 -12.24 6.90 13.70
CA LYS A 9 -13.20 8.02 13.71
C LYS A 9 -13.92 8.23 12.38
N GLY A 10 -13.70 7.38 11.37
CA GLY A 10 -14.29 7.55 10.04
C GLY A 10 -13.78 8.78 9.29
N LEU A 11 -12.54 9.22 9.58
CA LEU A 11 -11.91 10.40 8.99
C LEU A 11 -10.72 10.02 8.07
N PRO A 12 -10.90 9.17 7.05
CA PRO A 12 -9.78 8.66 6.25
C PRO A 12 -9.10 9.75 5.41
N ARG A 13 -9.80 10.84 5.05
CA ARG A 13 -9.19 12.01 4.40
C ARG A 13 -8.18 12.74 5.29
N ASN A 14 -8.41 12.77 6.60
CA ASN A 14 -7.45 13.34 7.54
C ASN A 14 -6.26 12.40 7.74
N ALA A 15 -6.51 11.08 7.77
CA ALA A 15 -5.44 10.08 7.75
C ALA A 15 -4.55 10.26 6.51
N MET A 16 -5.11 10.50 5.33
CA MET A 16 -4.38 10.78 4.10
C MET A 16 -3.48 12.01 4.21
N LYS A 17 -3.96 13.11 4.79
CA LYS A 17 -3.13 14.31 5.01
C LYS A 17 -1.93 14.03 5.90
N VAL A 18 -2.15 13.29 6.99
CA VAL A 18 -1.08 12.91 7.93
C VAL A 18 -0.09 11.96 7.26
N PHE A 19 -0.60 10.96 6.53
CA PHE A 19 0.21 10.02 5.77
C PHE A 19 1.11 10.76 4.79
N ASN A 20 0.55 11.62 3.93
CA ASN A 20 1.29 12.40 2.94
C ASN A 20 2.33 13.33 3.56
N TRP A 21 2.12 13.84 4.78
CA TRP A 21 3.08 14.66 5.49
C TRP A 21 4.23 13.82 6.08
N MET A 22 3.92 12.67 6.66
CA MET A 22 4.90 11.76 7.27
C MET A 22 5.75 11.00 6.25
N THR A 23 5.31 10.90 4.99
CA THR A 23 6.06 10.23 3.92
C THR A 23 6.85 11.21 3.03
N ARG A 24 6.93 12.48 3.40
CA ARG A 24 7.71 13.44 2.61
C ARG A 24 9.21 13.25 2.85
N PRO A 25 10.07 13.49 1.84
CA PRO A 25 11.52 13.40 2.00
C PRO A 25 12.10 14.35 3.06
N ASP A 26 11.43 15.48 3.32
CA ASP A 26 11.84 16.49 4.31
C ASP A 26 11.35 16.19 5.73
N CYS A 27 10.54 15.14 5.93
CA CYS A 27 10.07 14.75 7.24
C CYS A 27 11.17 13.98 7.98
N PRO A 28 11.53 14.35 9.23
CA PRO A 28 12.53 13.61 10.02
C PRO A 28 11.99 12.27 10.57
N PHE A 29 10.74 11.95 10.29
CA PHE A 29 10.11 10.70 10.70
C PHE A 29 10.48 9.59 9.72
N ASP A 30 10.99 8.47 10.25
CA ASP A 30 11.31 7.27 9.46
C ASP A 30 10.14 6.26 9.58
N PRO A 31 9.31 6.08 8.54
CA PRO A 31 8.16 5.20 8.61
C PRO A 31 8.56 3.72 8.60
N ASP A 32 8.12 2.98 9.63
CA ASP A 32 8.36 1.54 9.72
C ASP A 32 7.35 0.69 8.92
N CYS A 33 7.61 -0.61 8.83
CA CYS A 33 6.72 -1.59 8.21
C CYS A 33 5.28 -1.50 8.78
N ARG A 34 5.15 -1.31 10.09
CA ARG A 34 3.85 -1.20 10.77
C ARG A 34 3.10 0.06 10.36
N PHE A 35 3.81 1.18 10.16
CA PHE A 35 3.23 2.43 9.73
C PHE A 35 2.53 2.26 8.38
N TYR A 36 3.24 1.70 7.41
CA TYR A 36 2.70 1.47 6.08
C TYR A 36 1.55 0.47 6.09
N ALA A 37 1.65 -0.60 6.87
CA ALA A 37 0.60 -1.61 6.97
C ALA A 37 -0.71 -1.02 7.51
N VAL A 38 -0.64 -0.20 8.57
CA VAL A 38 -1.80 0.49 9.14
C VAL A 38 -2.40 1.48 8.14
N ALA A 39 -1.56 2.21 7.39
CA ALA A 39 -2.02 3.14 6.37
C ALA A 39 -2.78 2.41 5.26
N ALA A 40 -2.15 1.38 4.69
CA ALA A 40 -2.70 0.61 3.58
C ALA A 40 -4.01 -0.09 3.95
N ASP A 41 -4.03 -0.85 5.05
CA ASP A 41 -5.25 -1.53 5.53
C ASP A 41 -6.37 -0.52 5.82
N GLY A 42 -6.04 0.58 6.48
CA GLY A 42 -6.99 1.63 6.80
C GLY A 42 -7.60 2.27 5.55
N PHE A 43 -6.79 2.61 4.54
CA PHE A 43 -7.28 3.16 3.29
C PHE A 43 -8.13 2.15 2.51
N CYS A 44 -7.69 0.89 2.42
CA CYS A 44 -8.44 -0.19 1.76
C CYS A 44 -9.86 -0.36 2.35
N ARG A 45 -9.96 -0.43 3.68
CA ARG A 45 -11.26 -0.60 4.37
C ARG A 45 -12.19 0.61 4.21
N ASN A 46 -11.63 1.79 3.93
CA ASN A 46 -12.37 3.02 3.71
C ASN A 46 -12.62 3.31 2.22
N GLY A 47 -12.35 2.35 1.32
CA GLY A 47 -12.58 2.51 -0.12
C GLY A 47 -11.61 3.47 -0.82
N MET A 48 -10.53 3.87 -0.15
CA MET A 48 -9.49 4.74 -0.72
C MET A 48 -8.38 3.88 -1.33
N LEU A 49 -8.70 3.17 -2.42
CA LEU A 49 -7.80 2.17 -3.00
C LEU A 49 -6.49 2.79 -3.51
N LEU A 50 -6.54 3.95 -4.17
CA LEU A 50 -5.35 4.62 -4.68
C LEU A 50 -4.33 4.93 -3.56
N GLU A 51 -4.80 5.43 -2.42
CA GLU A 51 -3.99 5.74 -1.25
C GLU A 51 -3.48 4.48 -0.58
N SER A 52 -4.28 3.41 -0.58
CA SER A 52 -3.82 2.08 -0.17
C SER A 52 -2.67 1.60 -1.03
N LEU A 53 -2.77 1.71 -2.36
CA LEU A 53 -1.71 1.29 -3.29
C LEU A 53 -0.45 2.14 -3.13
N LYS A 54 -0.58 3.46 -2.92
CA LYS A 54 0.56 4.34 -2.59
C LYS A 54 1.26 3.90 -1.31
N ALA A 55 0.52 3.54 -0.27
CA ALA A 55 1.09 3.02 0.97
C ALA A 55 1.84 1.70 0.77
N VAL A 56 1.26 0.77 0.02
CA VAL A 56 1.90 -0.51 -0.34
C VAL A 56 3.15 -0.30 -1.21
N ARG A 57 3.12 0.68 -2.12
CA ARG A 57 4.26 1.04 -2.97
C ARG A 57 5.43 1.59 -2.18
N LEU A 58 5.16 2.49 -1.23
CA LEU A 58 6.20 3.00 -0.32
C LEU A 58 6.73 1.89 0.60
N MET A 59 5.86 0.99 1.07
CA MET A 59 6.26 -0.19 1.84
C MET A 59 7.25 -1.07 1.06
N ALA A 60 6.89 -1.46 -0.16
CA ALA A 60 7.72 -2.28 -1.03
C ALA A 60 9.02 -1.58 -1.44
N GLY A 61 8.96 -0.28 -1.76
CA GLY A 61 10.14 0.53 -2.07
C GLY A 61 11.10 0.71 -0.89
N SER A 62 10.59 0.59 0.34
CA SER A 62 11.40 0.57 1.56
C SER A 62 11.92 -0.83 1.93
N GLY A 63 11.72 -1.83 1.07
CA GLY A 63 12.15 -3.21 1.30
C GLY A 63 11.24 -4.02 2.24
N PHE A 64 10.07 -3.50 2.61
CA PHE A 64 9.11 -4.22 3.46
C PHE A 64 8.12 -5.01 2.62
N VAL A 65 7.85 -6.25 3.05
CA VAL A 65 6.85 -7.12 2.42
C VAL A 65 5.54 -7.07 3.21
N PRO A 66 4.39 -6.78 2.56
CA PRO A 66 3.08 -6.86 3.19
C PRO A 66 2.80 -8.22 3.82
N ASP A 67 2.23 -8.22 5.02
CA ASP A 67 1.77 -9.43 5.68
C ASP A 67 0.61 -10.10 4.90
N PRO A 68 0.31 -11.39 5.15
CA PRO A 68 -0.75 -12.10 4.43
C PRO A 68 -2.14 -11.44 4.51
N ASP A 69 -2.46 -10.80 5.64
CA ASP A 69 -3.76 -10.17 5.86
C ASP A 69 -3.89 -8.92 4.98
N LEU A 70 -2.87 -8.07 4.97
CA LEU A 70 -2.81 -6.88 4.12
C LEU A 70 -2.83 -7.25 2.63
N ARG A 71 -2.07 -8.26 2.21
CA ARG A 71 -2.11 -8.77 0.83
C ARG A 71 -3.52 -9.19 0.43
N THR A 72 -4.20 -9.92 1.30
CA THR A 72 -5.58 -10.37 1.07
C THR A 72 -6.55 -9.19 0.96
N GLN A 73 -6.39 -8.15 1.79
CA GLN A 73 -7.23 -6.95 1.73
C GLN A 73 -7.05 -6.19 0.41
N VAL A 74 -5.80 -5.94 0.02
CA VAL A 74 -5.49 -5.22 -1.23
C VAL A 74 -5.98 -6.01 -2.44
N TYR A 75 -5.76 -7.34 -2.45
CA TYR A 75 -6.27 -8.23 -3.49
C TYR A 75 -7.79 -8.13 -3.63
N ARG A 76 -8.54 -8.22 -2.53
CA ARG A 76 -10.00 -8.08 -2.53
C ARG A 76 -10.45 -6.68 -2.99
N ALA A 77 -9.72 -5.63 -2.62
CA ALA A 77 -10.04 -4.28 -3.04
C ALA A 77 -9.86 -4.07 -4.54
N LEU A 78 -8.81 -4.65 -5.15
CA LEU A 78 -8.59 -4.64 -6.59
C LEU A 78 -9.68 -5.41 -7.35
N LEU A 79 -10.11 -6.56 -6.83
CA LEU A 79 -11.21 -7.32 -7.43
C LEU A 79 -12.54 -6.53 -7.45
N ARG A 80 -12.80 -5.71 -6.41
CA ARG A 80 -14.03 -4.88 -6.35
C ARG A 80 -14.08 -3.81 -7.43
N VAL A 81 -12.94 -3.41 -7.98
CA VAL A 81 -12.83 -2.43 -9.07
C VAL A 81 -12.52 -3.09 -10.41
N ALA A 82 -12.72 -4.42 -10.51
CA ALA A 82 -12.49 -5.23 -11.70
C ALA A 82 -11.05 -5.25 -12.25
N MET A 83 -10.06 -4.86 -11.44
CA MET A 83 -8.63 -4.96 -11.76
C MET A 83 -8.09 -6.36 -11.43
N ILE A 84 -8.62 -7.37 -12.13
CA ILE A 84 -8.38 -8.79 -11.80
C ILE A 84 -6.94 -9.19 -12.10
N LYS A 85 -6.40 -8.76 -13.25
CA LYS A 85 -5.04 -9.11 -13.67
C LYS A 85 -4.02 -8.54 -12.71
N GLU A 86 -4.18 -7.27 -12.36
CA GLU A 86 -3.31 -6.56 -11.44
C GLU A 86 -3.37 -7.14 -10.04
N ALA A 87 -4.55 -7.59 -9.58
CA ALA A 87 -4.68 -8.30 -8.31
C ALA A 87 -3.85 -9.59 -8.29
N GLN A 88 -3.92 -10.40 -9.36
CA GLN A 88 -3.18 -11.65 -9.47
C GLN A 88 -1.67 -11.40 -9.54
N GLU A 89 -1.24 -10.51 -10.44
CA GLU A 89 0.18 -10.16 -10.63
C GLU A 89 0.79 -9.59 -9.34
N LEU A 90 0.06 -8.72 -8.64
CA LEU A 90 0.53 -8.13 -7.38
C LEU A 90 0.67 -9.20 -6.28
N ASN A 91 -0.31 -10.10 -6.15
CA ASN A 91 -0.26 -11.17 -5.16
C ASN A 91 0.87 -12.16 -5.45
N GLU A 92 1.07 -12.55 -6.71
CA GLU A 92 2.20 -13.39 -7.12
C GLU A 92 3.55 -12.70 -6.88
N GLY A 93 3.65 -11.40 -7.20
CA GLY A 93 4.85 -10.61 -6.97
C GLY A 93 5.28 -10.62 -5.50
N PHE A 94 4.35 -10.43 -4.57
CA PHE A 94 4.65 -10.53 -3.14
C PHE A 94 5.01 -11.95 -2.68
N LEU A 95 4.40 -12.99 -3.26
CA LEU A 95 4.75 -14.37 -2.92
C LEU A 95 6.17 -14.74 -3.37
N ARG A 96 6.63 -14.21 -4.50
CA ARG A 96 8.01 -14.42 -4.98
C ARG A 96 9.05 -13.77 -4.06
N CYS A 97 8.70 -12.68 -3.39
CA CYS A 97 9.57 -12.02 -2.42
C CYS A 97 9.84 -12.87 -1.16
N ILE A 98 9.04 -13.90 -0.90
CA ILE A 98 9.21 -14.82 0.25
C ILE A 98 10.29 -15.88 -0.03
N GLY A 99 10.69 -16.08 -1.30
CA GLY A 99 11.58 -17.18 -1.70
C GLY A 99 12.89 -16.80 -2.41
N ASN A 100 13.03 -15.58 -2.95
CA ASN A 100 14.24 -15.14 -3.67
C ASN A 100 14.61 -13.69 -3.29
N GLY A 101 15.91 -13.42 -3.23
CA GLY A 101 16.49 -12.12 -2.86
C GLY A 101 16.04 -10.94 -3.76
N ASP A 102 16.48 -9.75 -3.33
CA ASP A 102 16.31 -8.35 -3.76
C ASP A 102 15.74 -7.96 -5.15
N GLU A 103 15.66 -8.86 -6.13
CA GLU A 103 15.08 -8.61 -7.46
C GLU A 103 13.54 -8.68 -7.47
N GLY A 104 12.93 -9.46 -6.57
CA GLY A 104 11.46 -9.60 -6.49
C GLY A 104 10.74 -8.29 -6.16
N GLY A 105 11.32 -7.47 -5.28
CA GLY A 105 10.73 -6.21 -4.82
C GLY A 105 10.66 -5.13 -5.92
N LYS A 106 11.66 -5.08 -6.81
CA LYS A 106 11.72 -4.09 -7.90
C LYS A 106 10.57 -4.26 -8.91
N ASN A 107 10.21 -5.51 -9.20
CA ASN A 107 9.10 -5.81 -10.10
C ASN A 107 7.75 -5.40 -9.50
N VAL A 108 7.57 -5.58 -8.18
CA VAL A 108 6.36 -5.18 -7.47
C VAL A 108 6.18 -3.66 -7.46
N VAL A 109 7.26 -2.90 -7.22
CA VAL A 109 7.21 -1.43 -7.24
C VAL A 109 6.84 -0.90 -8.63
N ALA A 110 7.42 -1.46 -9.69
CA ALA A 110 7.09 -1.07 -11.06
C ALA A 110 5.61 -1.34 -11.42
N LEU A 111 5.09 -2.51 -11.03
CA LEU A 111 3.67 -2.84 -11.19
C LEU A 111 2.78 -1.82 -10.46
N LEU A 112 3.11 -1.50 -9.21
CA LEU A 112 2.36 -0.52 -8.42
C LEU A 112 2.43 0.89 -9.01
N ASP A 113 3.58 1.30 -9.56
CA ASP A 113 3.72 2.61 -10.23
C ASP A 113 2.82 2.70 -11.46
N ASN A 114 2.76 1.64 -12.28
CA ASN A 114 1.85 1.57 -13.44
C ASN A 114 0.38 1.63 -13.02
N MET A 115 0.02 0.87 -11.97
CA MET A 115 -1.34 0.90 -11.41
C MET A 115 -1.69 2.25 -10.82
N ILE A 116 -0.77 2.96 -10.17
CA ILE A 116 -1.05 4.28 -9.60
C ILE A 116 -1.20 5.32 -10.72
N ALA A 117 -0.40 5.22 -11.78
CA ALA A 117 -0.47 6.14 -12.93
C ALA A 117 -1.81 6.06 -13.68
N SER A 118 -2.36 4.86 -13.88
CA SER A 118 -3.62 4.67 -14.61
C SER A 118 -4.86 5.25 -13.90
N TRP A 119 -4.74 5.64 -12.64
CA TRP A 119 -5.83 6.26 -11.86
C TRP A 119 -5.73 7.79 -11.81
N VAL A 120 -4.66 8.36 -12.33
CA VAL A 120 -4.42 9.81 -12.35
C VAL A 120 -4.74 10.41 -13.73
N GLU A 121 -4.80 9.60 -14.78
CA GLU A 121 -5.29 9.94 -16.12
C GLU A 121 -6.83 9.91 -16.20
#